data_AF-A0A932UYK3-F1
#
_entry.id   AF-A0A932UYK3-F1
#
_cell.length_a   1.000
_cell.length_b   1.000
_cell.length_c   1.000
_cell.angle_alpha   90.00
_cell.angle_beta   90.00
_cell.angle_gamma   90.00
#
_symmetry.space_group_name_H-M   'P 1'
#
loop_
_entity.id
_entity.type
_entity.pdbx_description
1 polymer ?
#
loop_
_entity_poly.entity_id
_entity_poly.type
_entity_poly.pdbx_seq_one_letter_code
_entity_poly.pdbx_strand_id
1 'polypeptide(L)'
;MKRLVLAVAVAFALSMAGAPAAWAKTCPKLYKRATDAIAKAEKEKKIDAEKATAWKKCADDGHKLHEEGKHDESVKALKKCLKDMGEKEEV
;
A
#
# COMPACT_ATOMS: atom_id res chain seq x y z
N MET A 1 34.43 34.74 -16.85
CA MET A 1 33.15 35.29 -16.33
C MET A 1 32.03 34.87 -17.26
N LYS A 2 31.03 34.20 -16.70
CA LYS A 2 29.61 34.19 -17.09
C LYS A 2 29.27 33.54 -18.45
N ARG A 3 28.50 32.45 -18.33
CA ARG A 3 27.49 31.90 -19.28
C ARG A 3 27.85 30.57 -19.95
N LEU A 4 28.05 29.53 -19.16
CA LEU A 4 27.71 28.16 -19.57
C LEU A 4 27.17 27.39 -18.36
N VAL A 5 26.08 27.92 -17.80
CA VAL A 5 25.22 27.19 -16.86
C VAL A 5 23.83 27.38 -17.44
N LEU A 6 23.31 26.37 -18.14
CA LEU A 6 21.88 26.17 -18.38
C LEU A 6 21.67 24.94 -19.26
N ALA A 7 20.68 24.13 -18.87
CA ALA A 7 20.08 23.01 -19.61
C ALA A 7 20.73 21.62 -19.46
N VAL A 8 20.98 21.19 -18.23
CA VAL A 8 20.77 19.78 -17.84
C VAL A 8 19.80 19.76 -16.66
N ALA A 9 18.59 20.26 -16.91
CA ALA A 9 17.48 20.16 -15.98
C ALA A 9 16.29 19.63 -16.77
N VAL A 10 15.56 18.70 -16.16
CA VAL A 10 14.33 18.07 -16.67
C VAL A 10 14.54 16.89 -17.62
N ALA A 11 15.27 15.86 -17.18
CA ALA A 11 15.11 14.49 -17.69
C ALA A 11 14.75 13.47 -16.58
N PHE A 12 14.27 13.95 -15.43
CA PHE A 12 13.97 13.10 -14.27
C PHE A 12 12.54 13.27 -13.72
N ALA A 13 11.62 13.77 -14.53
CA ALA A 13 10.23 14.01 -14.11
C ALA A 13 9.20 13.21 -14.92
N LEU A 14 9.61 12.22 -15.72
CA LEU A 14 8.71 11.46 -16.57
C LEU A 14 8.85 9.93 -16.44
N SER A 15 9.18 9.43 -15.24
CA SER A 15 9.17 7.99 -14.94
C SER A 15 7.94 7.52 -14.14
N MET A 16 6.95 8.38 -13.92
CA MET A 16 5.72 8.06 -13.16
C MET A 16 4.45 8.01 -14.01
N ALA A 17 4.57 7.89 -15.34
CA ALA A 17 3.41 7.63 -16.21
C ALA A 17 3.44 6.16 -16.66
N GLY A 18 3.04 5.24 -15.78
CA GLY A 18 3.11 3.82 -16.13
C GLY A 18 2.68 2.81 -15.09
N ALA A 19 1.75 3.12 -14.19
CA ALA A 19 0.95 2.05 -13.61
C ALA A 19 -0.25 1.84 -14.55
N PRO A 20 -0.46 0.66 -15.15
CA PRO A 20 -1.66 0.41 -15.93
C PRO A 20 -2.88 0.74 -15.07
N ALA A 21 -3.91 1.36 -15.65
CA ALA A 21 -5.16 1.73 -14.96
C ALA A 21 -5.82 0.58 -14.19
N ALA A 22 -5.38 -0.67 -14.41
CA ALA A 22 -5.67 -1.84 -13.60
C ALA A 22 -5.24 -1.74 -12.12
N TRP A 23 -4.23 -0.93 -11.77
CA TRP A 23 -3.75 -0.78 -10.38
C TRP A 23 -4.45 0.30 -9.57
N ALA A 24 -5.19 1.21 -10.23
CA ALA A 24 -5.94 2.26 -9.56
C ALA A 24 -7.00 1.71 -8.58
N LYS A 25 -7.49 0.48 -8.80
CA LYS A 25 -8.46 -0.19 -7.93
C LYS A 25 -7.84 -1.18 -6.93
N THR A 26 -6.53 -1.38 -6.96
CA THR A 26 -5.87 -2.43 -6.17
C THR A 26 -5.71 -2.03 -4.70
N CYS A 27 -5.30 -0.78 -4.41
CA CYS A 27 -5.12 -0.33 -3.02
C CYS A 27 -6.42 -0.41 -2.20
N PRO A 28 -7.57 0.11 -2.68
CA PRO A 28 -8.83 0.01 -1.94
C PRO A 28 -9.29 -1.44 -1.74
N LYS A 29 -9.07 -2.31 -2.74
CA LYS A 29 -9.40 -3.74 -2.65
C LYS A 29 -8.55 -4.45 -1.58
N LEU A 30 -7.24 -4.21 -1.56
CA LEU A 30 -6.33 -4.80 -0.59
C LEU A 30 -6.62 -4.31 0.83
N TYR A 31 -6.91 -3.02 1.00
CA TYR A 31 -7.29 -2.47 2.30
C TYR A 31 -8.58 -3.11 2.82
N LYS A 32 -9.63 -3.17 1.98
CA LYS A 32 -10.87 -3.86 2.35
C LYS A 32 -10.63 -5.32 2.74
N ARG A 33 -9.77 -6.02 2.01
CA ARG A 33 -9.44 -7.41 2.33
C ARG A 33 -8.72 -7.52 3.68
N ALA A 34 -7.80 -6.61 3.98
CA ALA A 34 -7.12 -6.59 5.27
C ALA A 34 -8.11 -6.35 6.41
N THR A 35 -9.02 -5.38 6.27
CA THR A 35 -10.06 -5.13 7.27
C THR A 35 -11.03 -6.29 7.44
N ASP A 36 -11.42 -6.95 6.34
CA ASP A 36 -12.29 -8.14 6.37
C ASP A 36 -11.59 -9.32 7.08
N ALA A 37 -10.30 -9.54 6.80
CA ALA A 37 -9.50 -10.60 7.43
C ALA A 37 -9.36 -10.37 8.94
N ILE A 38 -9.10 -9.13 9.36
CA ILE A 38 -9.06 -8.72 10.77
C ILE A 38 -10.42 -9.00 11.43
N ALA A 39 -11.51 -8.50 10.84
CA ALA A 39 -12.85 -8.66 11.41
C ALA A 39 -13.25 -10.14 11.53
N LYS A 40 -12.90 -10.96 10.54
CA LYS A 40 -13.11 -12.42 10.58
C LYS A 40 -12.30 -13.06 11.71
N ALA A 41 -11.03 -12.70 11.84
CA ALA A 41 -10.15 -13.24 12.86
C ALA A 41 -10.59 -12.85 14.29
N GLU A 42 -11.07 -11.61 14.48
CA GLU A 42 -11.68 -11.15 15.73
C GLU A 42 -12.96 -11.94 16.05
N LYS A 43 -13.85 -12.10 15.07
CA LYS A 43 -15.10 -12.86 15.23
C LYS A 43 -14.85 -14.33 15.59
N GLU A 44 -13.86 -14.94 14.95
CA GLU A 44 -13.47 -16.33 15.18
C GLU A 44 -12.59 -16.50 16.43
N LYS A 45 -12.28 -15.41 17.16
CA LYS A 45 -11.37 -15.38 18.32
C LYS A 45 -10.00 -16.04 18.02
N LYS A 46 -9.53 -15.90 16.79
CA LYS A 46 -8.24 -16.45 16.31
C LYS A 46 -7.05 -15.53 16.56
N ILE A 47 -7.32 -14.31 17.00
CA ILE A 47 -6.31 -13.31 17.35
C ILE A 47 -6.64 -12.71 18.71
N ASP A 48 -5.59 -12.37 19.45
CA ASP A 48 -5.69 -11.55 20.66
C ASP A 48 -5.80 -10.05 20.30
N ALA A 49 -6.06 -9.23 21.32
CA ALA A 49 -6.25 -7.78 21.16
C ALA A 49 -4.97 -7.05 20.69
N GLU A 50 -3.79 -7.55 21.07
CA GLU A 50 -2.51 -6.96 20.69
C GLU A 50 -2.24 -7.17 19.20
N LYS A 51 -2.41 -8.40 18.73
CA LYS A 51 -2.31 -8.78 17.32
C LYS A 51 -3.39 -8.08 16.48
N ALA A 52 -4.61 -7.96 16.97
CA ALA A 52 -5.67 -7.19 16.30
C ALA A 52 -5.27 -5.71 16.12
N THR A 53 -4.68 -5.11 17.16
CA THR A 53 -4.18 -3.72 17.10
C THR A 53 -3.04 -3.58 16.10
N ALA A 54 -2.08 -4.51 16.11
CA ALA A 54 -0.96 -4.52 15.17
C ALA A 54 -1.44 -4.67 13.71
N TRP A 55 -2.41 -5.55 13.46
CA TRP A 55 -2.98 -5.77 12.13
C TRP A 55 -3.77 -4.57 11.62
N LYS A 56 -4.57 -3.93 12.49
CA LYS A 56 -5.27 -2.67 12.15
C LYS A 56 -4.28 -1.57 11.79
N LYS A 57 -3.27 -1.35 12.63
CA LYS A 57 -2.22 -0.36 12.34
C LYS A 57 -1.53 -0.64 11.00
N CYS A 58 -1.21 -1.89 10.72
CA CYS A 58 -0.58 -2.29 9.47
C CYS A 58 -1.47 -2.03 8.23
N ALA A 59 -2.79 -2.25 8.33
CA ALA A 59 -3.73 -1.90 7.28
C ALA A 59 -3.85 -0.37 7.11
N ASP A 60 -3.94 0.37 8.22
CA ASP A 60 -4.05 1.83 8.24
C ASP A 60 -2.79 2.51 7.68
N ASP A 61 -1.59 2.03 8.03
CA ASP A 61 -0.33 2.51 7.47
C ASP A 61 -0.31 2.31 5.94
N GLY A 62 -0.82 1.17 5.46
CA GLY A 62 -0.97 0.88 4.03
C GLY A 62 -1.98 1.81 3.33
N HIS A 63 -3.10 2.11 3.97
CA HIS A 63 -4.08 3.08 3.45
C HIS A 63 -3.51 4.50 3.47
N LYS A 64 -2.78 4.89 4.51
CA LYS A 64 -2.12 6.21 4.58
C LYS A 64 -1.16 6.42 3.40
N LEU A 65 -0.38 5.40 3.02
CA LEU A 65 0.46 5.47 1.82
C LEU A 65 -0.37 5.70 0.54
N HIS A 66 -1.59 5.17 0.45
CA HIS A 66 -2.50 5.45 -0.67
C HIS A 66 -2.96 6.91 -0.65
N GLU A 67 -3.37 7.44 0.51
CA GLU A 67 -3.77 8.85 0.68
C GLU A 67 -2.62 9.82 0.37
N GLU A 68 -1.37 9.40 0.60
CA GLU A 68 -0.16 10.15 0.23
C GLU A 68 0.22 10.04 -1.27
N GLY A 69 -0.56 9.31 -2.07
CA GLY A 69 -0.30 9.08 -3.51
C GLY A 69 0.79 8.03 -3.79
N LYS A 70 1.33 7.38 -2.75
CA LYS A 70 2.37 6.34 -2.84
C LYS A 70 1.75 4.97 -3.10
N HIS A 71 1.10 4.81 -4.25
CA HIS A 71 0.31 3.62 -4.57
C HIS A 71 1.12 2.31 -4.54
N ASP A 72 2.33 2.31 -5.09
CA ASP A 72 3.17 1.11 -5.11
C ASP A 72 3.61 0.69 -3.68
N GLU A 73 3.90 1.66 -2.82
CA GLU A 73 4.24 1.41 -1.43
C GLU A 73 3.03 0.93 -0.64
N SER A 74 1.85 1.51 -0.88
CA SER A 74 0.57 1.06 -0.31
C SER A 74 0.27 -0.40 -0.67
N VAL A 75 0.39 -0.77 -1.95
CA VAL A 75 0.18 -2.15 -2.40
C VAL A 75 1.16 -3.11 -1.73
N LYS A 76 2.44 -2.77 -1.69
CA LYS A 76 3.47 -3.60 -1.04
C LYS A 76 3.19 -3.77 0.45
N ALA A 77 2.85 -2.68 1.15
CA ALA A 77 2.53 -2.70 2.57
C ALA A 77 1.30 -3.56 2.86
N LEU A 78 0.20 -3.36 2.13
CA LEU A 78 -1.05 -4.10 2.31
C LEU A 78 -0.90 -5.59 1.97
N LYS A 79 -0.15 -5.94 0.91
CA LYS A 79 0.16 -7.34 0.57
C LYS A 79 0.98 -8.02 1.65
N LYS A 80 2.00 -7.34 2.17
CA LYS A 80 2.79 -7.84 3.30
C LYS A 80 1.88 -8.07 4.52
N CYS A 81 1.01 -7.10 4.82
CA CYS A 81 0.05 -7.19 5.90
C CYS A 81 -0.83 -8.45 5.80
N LEU A 82 -1.45 -8.64 4.63
CA LEU A 82 -2.29 -9.81 4.34
C LEU A 82 -1.50 -11.11 4.46
N LYS A 83 -0.26 -11.16 3.97
CA LYS A 83 0.61 -12.32 4.09
C LYS A 83 0.90 -12.67 5.56
N ASP A 84 1.17 -11.67 6.40
CA ASP A 84 1.41 -11.86 7.83
C ASP A 84 0.13 -12.34 8.56
N MET A 85 -1.06 -12.05 8.02
CA MET A 85 -2.35 -12.61 8.47
C MET A 85 -2.64 -14.02 7.95
N GLY A 86 -1.82 -14.55 7.04
CA GLY A 86 -2.05 -15.83 6.37
C GLY A 86 -3.08 -15.79 5.23
N GLU A 87 -3.45 -14.59 4.76
CA GLU A 87 -4.29 -14.41 3.59
C GLU A 87 -3.50 -14.70 2.31
N LYS A 88 -4.07 -15.53 1.42
CA LYS A 88 -3.42 -15.85 0.15
C LYS A 88 -3.41 -14.63 -0.77
N GLU A 89 -2.27 -14.35 -1.39
CA GLU A 89 -2.19 -13.34 -2.44
C GLU A 89 -2.99 -13.86 -3.66
N GLU A 90 -4.20 -13.34 -3.87
CA GLU A 90 -4.95 -13.64 -5.09
C GLU A 90 -4.35 -12.81 -6.23
N VAL A 91 -3.73 -13.54 -7.15
CA VAL A 91 -3.11 -13.04 -8.39
C VAL A 91 -4.16 -12.52 -9.36
#